data_AF-B7EAU0-F1
#
_entry.id   AF-B7EAU0-F1
#
_cell.length_a   1.000
_cell.length_b   1.000
_cell.length_c   1.000
_cell.angle_alpha   90.00
_cell.angle_beta   90.00
_cell.angle_gamma   90.00
#
_symmetry.space_group_name_H-M   'P 1'
#
loop_
_entity.id
_entity.type
_entity.pdbx_description
1 polymer ?
#
loop_
_entity_poly.entity_id
_entity_poly.type
_entity_poly.pdbx_seq_one_letter_code
_entity_poly.pdbx_strand_id
1 'polypeptide(L)'
;MLNFEQAIEKHPKDFARWDTHMQQLKGSCSSIGASRVKNECTSFRNFCGEENAEGCTRSFQKVKREHAVLRQKWESYFQLLRQAGPAGTATRPAGK
;
A
#
# COMPACT_ATOMS: atom_id res chain seq x y z
N MET A 1 5.25 2.95 -15.88
CA MET A 1 3.93 2.89 -15.23
C MET A 1 3.52 4.31 -14.90
N LEU A 2 2.34 4.77 -15.36
CA LEU A 2 1.79 6.05 -14.90
C LEU A 2 1.55 5.92 -13.40
N ASN A 3 2.17 6.78 -12.58
CA ASN A 3 1.86 6.86 -11.16
C ASN A 3 0.35 7.12 -11.05
N PHE A 4 -0.35 6.38 -10.19
CA PHE A 4 -1.80 6.52 -10.01
C PHE A 4 -2.24 7.97 -9.75
N GLU A 5 -1.38 8.77 -9.11
CA GLU A 5 -1.53 10.23 -8.97
C GLU A 5 -1.71 10.94 -10.31
N GLN A 6 -0.89 10.63 -11.30
CA GLN A 6 -1.00 11.17 -12.66
C GLN A 6 -2.27 10.68 -13.36
N ALA A 7 -2.78 9.49 -13.02
CA ALA A 7 -4.03 8.98 -13.58
C ALA A 7 -5.25 9.73 -13.03
N ILE A 8 -5.22 10.12 -11.75
CA ILE A 8 -6.26 10.97 -11.15
C ILE A 8 -6.20 12.39 -11.73
N GLU A 9 -5.00 12.98 -11.86
CA GLU A 9 -4.85 14.34 -12.38
C GLU A 9 -5.19 14.47 -13.88
N LYS A 10 -4.78 13.50 -14.72
CA LYS A 10 -5.01 13.57 -16.18
C LYS A 10 -6.42 13.15 -16.58
N HIS A 11 -7.07 12.30 -15.80
CA HIS A 11 -8.40 11.77 -16.10
C HIS A 11 -9.28 11.83 -14.84
N PRO A 12 -9.75 13.03 -14.44
CA PRO A 12 -10.42 13.28 -13.16
C PRO A 12 -11.77 12.57 -12.95
N LYS A 13 -12.19 11.65 -13.84
CA LYS A 13 -13.51 10.96 -13.78
C LYS A 13 -13.49 9.52 -14.31
N ASP A 14 -12.33 8.91 -14.52
CA ASP A 14 -12.26 7.51 -14.95
C ASP A 14 -12.33 6.57 -13.73
N PHE A 15 -13.52 6.47 -13.13
CA PHE A 15 -13.76 5.68 -11.92
C PHE A 15 -13.44 4.19 -12.11
N ALA A 16 -13.67 3.63 -13.31
CA ALA A 16 -13.37 2.24 -13.62
C ALA A 16 -11.86 1.96 -13.60
N ARG A 17 -11.07 2.86 -14.21
CA ARG A 17 -9.61 2.77 -14.17
C ARG A 17 -9.07 3.01 -12.76
N TRP A 18 -9.67 3.95 -12.02
CA TRP A 18 -9.28 4.20 -10.64
C TRP A 18 -9.53 2.99 -9.73
N ASP A 19 -10.72 2.37 -9.85
CA ASP A 19 -11.08 1.15 -9.12
C ASP A 19 -10.10 0.00 -9.41
N THR A 20 -9.75 -0.18 -10.69
CA THR A 20 -8.80 -1.22 -11.12
C THR A 20 -7.44 -1.05 -10.46
N HIS A 21 -6.89 0.16 -10.46
CA HIS A 21 -5.61 0.44 -9.80
C HIS A 21 -5.68 0.24 -8.28
N MET A 22 -6.79 0.64 -7.65
CA MET A 22 -6.96 0.47 -6.20
C MET A 22 -7.22 -0.98 -5.81
N GLN A 23 -7.84 -1.78 -6.67
CA GLN A 23 -7.97 -3.21 -6.48
C GLN A 23 -6.60 -3.90 -6.50
N GLN A 24 -5.71 -3.51 -7.43
CA GLN A 24 -4.35 -4.01 -7.46
C GLN A 24 -3.58 -3.63 -6.18
N LEU A 25 -3.64 -2.37 -5.76
CA LEU A 25 -2.98 -1.90 -4.54
C LEU A 25 -3.52 -2.62 -3.30
N LYS A 26 -4.85 -2.78 -3.18
CA LYS A 26 -5.50 -3.54 -2.11
C LYS A 26 -4.98 -4.97 -2.03
N GLY A 27 -4.82 -5.65 -3.18
CA GLY A 27 -4.27 -7.00 -3.27
C GLY A 27 -2.85 -7.07 -2.71
N SER A 28 -1.97 -6.17 -3.16
CA SER A 28 -0.60 -6.06 -2.65
C SER A 28 -0.59 -5.79 -1.14
N CYS A 29 -1.38 -4.85 -0.64
CA CYS A 29 -1.47 -4.56 0.79
C CYS A 29 -1.98 -5.76 1.61
N SER A 30 -2.92 -6.55 1.08
CA SER A 30 -3.41 -7.75 1.76
C SER A 30 -2.32 -8.80 1.93
N SER A 31 -1.45 -8.98 0.93
CA SER A 31 -0.39 -10.01 0.96
C SER A 31 0.67 -9.80 2.05
N ILE A 32 0.88 -8.54 2.47
CA ILE A 32 1.88 -8.13 3.47
C ILE A 32 1.26 -7.74 4.82
N GLY A 33 -0.06 -7.96 5.00
CA GLY A 33 -0.75 -7.59 6.23
C GLY A 33 -0.91 -6.08 6.46
N ALA A 34 -0.82 -5.25 5.42
CA ALA A 34 -0.99 -3.80 5.48
C ALA A 34 -2.46 -3.37 5.63
N SER A 35 -3.08 -3.72 6.76
CA SER A 35 -4.53 -3.61 6.99
C SER A 35 -5.08 -2.19 6.84
N ARG A 36 -4.38 -1.17 7.36
CA ARG A 36 -4.84 0.23 7.30
C ARG A 36 -4.88 0.75 5.86
N VAL A 37 -3.82 0.50 5.08
CA VAL A 37 -3.78 0.87 3.65
C VAL A 37 -4.85 0.12 2.87
N LYS A 38 -5.02 -1.19 3.12
CA LYS A 38 -6.07 -2.03 2.51
C LYS A 38 -7.47 -1.48 2.78
N ASN A 39 -7.75 -1.04 4.00
CA ASN A 39 -9.05 -0.50 4.38
C ASN A 39 -9.34 0.80 3.63
N GLU A 40 -8.37 1.72 3.55
CA GLU A 40 -8.54 2.95 2.78
C GLU A 40 -8.66 2.69 1.27
N CYS A 41 -7.95 1.68 0.72
CA CYS A 41 -8.17 1.26 -0.67
C CYS A 41 -9.61 0.75 -0.86
N THR A 42 -10.18 0.05 0.11
CA THR A 42 -11.57 -0.43 0.04
C THR A 42 -12.55 0.74 0.08
N SER A 43 -12.35 1.73 0.95
CA SER A 43 -13.15 2.96 0.99
C SER A 43 -13.09 3.72 -0.34
N PHE A 44 -11.91 3.85 -0.94
CA PHE A 44 -11.75 4.50 -2.23
C PHE A 44 -12.57 3.79 -3.33
N ARG A 45 -12.51 2.45 -3.38
CA ARG A 45 -13.26 1.64 -4.34
C ARG A 45 -14.77 1.81 -4.18
N ASN A 46 -15.27 1.91 -2.95
CA ASN A 46 -16.69 2.21 -2.70
C ASN A 46 -17.08 3.56 -3.31
N PHE A 47 -16.27 4.60 -3.11
CA PHE A 47 -16.51 5.91 -3.73
C PHE A 47 -16.39 5.89 -5.26
N CYS A 48 -15.60 5.00 -5.84
CA CYS A 48 -15.60 4.79 -7.30
C CYS A 48 -16.93 4.23 -7.78
N GLY A 49 -17.50 3.26 -7.05
CA GLY A 49 -18.81 2.69 -7.36
C GLY A 49 -19.97 3.69 -7.21
N GLU A 50 -19.80 4.70 -6.34
CA GLU A 50 -20.75 5.81 -6.16
C GLU A 50 -20.50 6.98 -7.13
N GLU A 51 -19.49 6.89 -8.01
CA GLU A 51 -19.03 7.99 -8.86
C GLU A 51 -18.71 9.29 -8.07
N ASN A 52 -18.30 9.12 -6.82
CA ASN A 52 -18.04 10.20 -5.87
C ASN A 52 -16.57 10.64 -5.95
N ALA A 53 -16.27 11.57 -6.85
CA ALA A 53 -14.91 12.08 -7.08
C ALA A 53 -14.29 12.73 -5.83
N GLU A 54 -15.09 13.45 -5.05
CA GLU A 54 -14.62 14.08 -3.80
C GLU A 54 -14.29 13.02 -2.74
N GLY A 55 -15.15 12.00 -2.61
CA GLY A 55 -14.93 10.82 -1.77
C GLY A 55 -13.65 10.07 -2.16
N CYS A 56 -13.47 9.81 -3.45
CA CYS A 56 -12.25 9.21 -4.01
C CYS A 56 -11.02 10.04 -3.64
N THR A 57 -11.04 11.34 -3.88
CA THR A 57 -9.92 12.24 -3.58
C THR A 57 -9.56 12.22 -2.09
N ARG A 58 -10.55 12.35 -1.20
CA ARG A 58 -10.33 12.29 0.26
C ARG A 58 -9.78 10.94 0.70
N SER A 59 -10.34 9.84 0.20
CA SER A 59 -9.88 8.49 0.54
C SER A 59 -8.47 8.23 0.01
N PHE A 60 -8.13 8.75 -1.18
CA PHE A 60 -6.78 8.61 -1.73
C PHE A 60 -5.71 9.32 -0.89
N GLN A 61 -6.02 10.51 -0.35
CA GLN A 61 -5.13 11.17 0.61
C GLN A 61 -4.90 10.31 1.86
N LYS A 62 -5.93 9.60 2.34
CA LYS A 62 -5.79 8.64 3.44
C LYS A 62 -4.93 7.43 3.05
N VAL A 63 -5.11 6.87 1.84
CA VAL A 63 -4.24 5.80 1.31
C VAL A 63 -2.77 6.24 1.35
N LYS A 64 -2.46 7.44 0.84
CA LYS A 64 -1.09 8.00 0.85
C LYS A 64 -0.54 8.13 2.27
N ARG A 65 -1.34 8.67 3.20
CA ARG A 65 -0.96 8.83 4.60
C ARG A 65 -0.64 7.48 5.25
N GLU A 66 -1.53 6.51 5.11
CA GLU A 66 -1.36 5.20 5.73
C GLU A 66 -0.20 4.42 5.12
N HIS A 67 0.02 4.56 3.81
CA HIS A 67 1.18 3.99 3.14
C HIS A 67 2.50 4.61 3.66
N ALA A 68 2.55 5.93 3.84
CA ALA A 68 3.72 6.61 4.40
C ALA A 68 4.01 6.17 5.85
N VAL A 69 2.97 6.07 6.69
CA VAL A 69 3.09 5.58 8.07
C VAL A 69 3.60 4.15 8.10
N LEU A 70 3.07 3.27 7.25
CA LEU A 70 3.53 1.88 7.16
C LEU A 70 5.00 1.81 6.75
N ARG A 71 5.38 2.57 5.72
CA ARG A 71 6.76 2.63 5.24
C ARG A 71 7.73 3.06 6.34
N GLN A 72 7.37 4.11 7.09
CA GLN A 72 8.18 4.59 8.21
C GLN A 72 8.34 3.51 9.29
N LYS A 73 7.24 2.82 9.65
CA LYS A 73 7.30 1.74 10.65
C LYS A 73 8.19 0.58 10.20
N TRP A 74 8.13 0.21 8.93
CA TRP A 74 9.00 -0.82 8.37
C TRP A 74 10.46 -0.41 8.38
N GLU A 75 10.77 0.81 7.98
CA GLU A 75 12.13 1.33 8.03
C GLU A 75 12.69 1.31 9.45
N SER A 76 11.92 1.77 10.45
CA SER A 76 12.31 1.67 11.85
C SER A 76 12.49 0.23 12.32
N TYR A 77 11.57 -0.67 11.95
CA TYR A 77 11.66 -2.09 12.29
C TYR A 77 12.93 -2.74 11.71
N PHE A 78 13.21 -2.53 10.42
CA PHE A 78 14.41 -3.09 9.78
C PHE A 78 15.70 -2.43 10.25
N GLN A 79 15.66 -1.18 10.70
CA GLN A 79 16.80 -0.53 11.34
C GLN A 79 17.11 -1.19 12.68
N LEU A 80 16.10 -1.45 13.51
CA LEU A 80 16.27 -2.18 14.78
C LEU A 80 16.74 -3.63 14.56
N LEU A 81 16.17 -4.32 13.57
CA LEU A 81 16.58 -5.69 13.24
C LEU A 81 18.05 -5.77 12.82
N ARG A 82 18.54 -4.78 12.06
CA ARG A 82 19.97 -4.69 11.69
C ARG A 82 20.87 -4.42 12.90
N GLN A 83 20.41 -3.58 13.84
CA GLN A 83 21.16 -3.28 15.06
C GLN A 83 21.21 -4.46 16.05
N ALA A 84 20.16 -5.26 16.11
CA ALA A 84 20.10 -6.44 16.99
C ALA A 84 21.03 -7.58 16.55
N GLY A 85 21.46 -7.59 15.28
CA GLY A 85 22.29 -8.65 14.71
C GLY A 85 21.50 -9.95 14.43
N PRO A 86 22.13 -10.98 13.84
CA PRO A 86 21.48 -12.24 13.53
C PRO A 86 21.03 -12.96 14.82
N ALA A 87 19.77 -13.39 14.86
CA ALA A 87 19.24 -14.17 16.00
C ALA A 87 19.84 -15.58 16.12
N GLY A 88 20.57 -16.04 15.10
CA GLY A 88 21.24 -17.34 15.09
C GLY A 88 22.54 -17.30 14.31
N THR A 89 23.48 -18.18 14.69
CA THR A 89 24.74 -18.39 13.96
C THR A 89 24.49 -19.31 12.78
N ALA A 90 24.98 -18.93 11.59
CA ALA A 90 24.91 -19.78 10.41
C ALA A 90 25.72 -21.07 10.65
N THR A 91 25.06 -22.21 10.63
CA THR A 91 25.71 -23.52 10.75
C THR A 91 26.03 -24.05 9.36
N ARG A 92 27.27 -24.51 9.15
CA ARG A 92 27.64 -25.18 7.90
C ARG A 92 26.92 -26.53 7.83
N PRO A 93 26.32 -26.90 6.69
CA PRO A 93 25.82 -28.25 6.50
C PRO A 93 26.99 -29.24 6.61
N ALA A 94 26.80 -30.31 7.38
CA ALA A 94 27.78 -31.39 7.47
C ALA A 94 27.97 -31.99 6.08
N GLY A 95 29.22 -31.96 5.58
CA GLY A 95 29.58 -32.54 4.30
C GLY A 95 29.26 -34.03 4.29
N LYS A 96 28.70 -34.51 3.16
CA LYS A 96 28.56 -35.94 2.89
C LYS A 96 29.90 -36.57 2.53
#